data_AF-A0A2N5KBR8-F1
#
_entry.id   AF-A0A2N5KBR8-F1
#
_cell.length_a   1.000
_cell.length_b   1.000
_cell.length_c   1.000
_cell.angle_alpha   90.00
_cell.angle_beta   90.00
_cell.angle_gamma   90.00
#
_symmetry.space_group_name_H-M   'P 1'
#
loop_
_entity.id
_entity.type
_entity.pdbx_description
1 polymer ?
#
loop_
_entity_poly.entity_id
_entity_poly.type
_entity_poly.pdbx_seq_one_letter_code
_entity_poly.pdbx_strand_id
1 'polypeptide(L)'
;MSSVTVSVRGRQRSSEVLFVLNSTEVTQQQAERIVAAFSKYRGNKLRDRMIELSTEGGNFAITATLDHPLNGSSFDHYLSLRFCAAVILEELKPHPVRFRADRDSLLLERMVTDINQILDMMS
;
A
#
# COMPACT_ATOMS: atom_id res chain seq x y z
N MET A 1 -22.26 -2.38 3.72
CA MET A 1 -20.88 -1.95 4.00
C MET A 1 -20.18 -1.78 2.67
N SER A 2 -19.66 -0.59 2.39
CA SER A 2 -18.93 -0.35 1.15
C SER A 2 -17.50 -0.86 1.32
N SER A 3 -16.94 -1.49 0.29
CA SER A 3 -15.56 -1.97 0.31
C SER A 3 -14.60 -0.86 -0.12
N VAL A 4 -13.41 -0.82 0.47
CA VAL A 4 -12.33 0.06 0.04
C VAL A 4 -11.46 -0.70 -0.95
N THR A 5 -11.29 -0.17 -2.16
CA THR A 5 -10.33 -0.71 -3.12
C THR A 5 -9.04 0.10 -3.07
N VAL A 6 -7.93 -0.55 -2.76
CA VAL A 6 -6.61 0.07 -2.74
C VAL A 6 -5.89 -0.25 -4.04
N SER A 7 -5.72 0.76 -4.90
CA SER A 7 -4.88 0.61 -6.09
C SER A 7 -3.41 0.75 -5.69
N VAL A 8 -2.62 -0.26 -6.01
CA VAL A 8 -1.17 -0.28 -5.75
C VAL A 8 -0.47 -0.10 -7.09
N ARG A 9 0.29 0.98 -7.24
CA ARG A 9 1.09 1.26 -8.42
C ARG A 9 2.57 1.29 -8.05
N GLY A 10 3.40 0.68 -8.86
CA GLY A 10 4.85 0.72 -8.68
C GLY A 10 5.51 1.00 -10.02
N ARG A 11 6.46 1.94 -10.06
CA ARG A 11 7.26 2.18 -11.27
C ARG A 11 8.44 1.21 -11.25
N GLN A 12 8.59 0.33 -12.24
CA GLN A 12 9.65 -0.71 -12.27
C GLN A 12 11.08 -0.18 -12.01
N ARG A 13 11.38 1.07 -12.38
CA ARG A 13 12.70 1.69 -12.17
C ARG A 13 12.78 2.62 -10.97
N SER A 14 11.67 2.84 -10.27
CA SER A 14 11.61 3.61 -9.03
C SER A 14 11.51 2.64 -7.85
N SER A 15 11.94 3.11 -6.69
CA SER A 15 11.57 2.48 -5.42
C SER A 15 10.21 2.95 -4.92
N GLU A 16 9.53 3.84 -5.64
CA GLU A 16 8.24 4.39 -5.23
C GLU A 16 7.09 3.41 -5.50
N VAL A 17 6.27 3.25 -4.48
CA VAL A 17 4.96 2.61 -4.55
C VAL A 17 3.90 3.63 -4.14
N LEU A 18 2.84 3.70 -4.92
CA LEU A 18 1.69 4.55 -4.70
C LEU A 18 0.50 3.68 -4.29
N PHE A 19 -0.13 4.02 -3.18
CA PHE A 19 -1.37 3.42 -2.68
C PHE A 19 -2.51 4.43 -2.81
N VAL A 20 -3.45 4.19 -3.72
CA VAL A 20 -4.64 5.03 -3.88
C VAL A 20 -5.82 4.36 -3.18
N LEU A 21 -6.35 5.00 -2.15
CA LEU A 21 -7.48 4.54 -1.34
C LEU A 21 -8.79 4.93 -2.03
N ASN A 22 -9.28 4.10 -2.95
CA ASN A 22 -10.50 4.39 -3.72
C ASN A 22 -11.74 4.08 -2.88
N SER A 23 -12.18 5.07 -2.09
CA SER A 23 -13.45 5.05 -1.38
C SER A 23 -13.79 6.43 -0.86
N THR A 24 -15.07 6.80 -0.95
CA THR A 24 -15.61 8.01 -0.33
C THR A 24 -15.77 7.89 1.19
N GLU A 25 -15.60 6.69 1.75
CA GLU A 25 -15.74 6.43 3.19
C GLU A 25 -14.41 6.63 3.94
N VAL A 26 -13.28 6.68 3.24
CA VAL A 26 -11.98 6.92 3.86
C VAL A 26 -11.91 8.39 4.27
N THR A 27 -11.70 8.64 5.56
CA THR A 27 -11.56 10.00 6.10
C THR A 27 -10.12 10.48 6.00
N GLN A 28 -9.92 11.81 5.98
CA GLN A 28 -8.58 12.40 6.06
C GLN A 28 -7.81 11.92 7.29
N GLN A 29 -8.47 11.82 8.45
CA GLN A 29 -7.86 11.34 9.68
C GLN A 29 -7.38 9.88 9.59
N GLN A 30 -8.06 9.02 8.84
CA GLN A 30 -7.59 7.65 8.59
C GLN A 30 -6.37 7.65 7.66
N ALA A 31 -6.40 8.44 6.60
CA ALA A 31 -5.27 8.56 5.67
C ALA A 31 -4.00 9.08 6.37
N GLU A 32 -4.14 10.09 7.24
CA GLU A 32 -3.05 10.63 8.07
C GLU A 32 -2.50 9.59 9.06
N ARG A 33 -3.38 8.75 9.65
CA ARG A 33 -2.95 7.66 10.53
C ARG A 33 -2.16 6.59 9.79
N ILE A 34 -2.57 6.21 8.58
CA ILE A 34 -1.81 5.27 7.73
C ILE A 34 -0.41 5.83 7.46
N VAL A 35 -0.30 7.11 7.09
CA VAL A 35 0.98 7.78 6.84
C VAL A 35 1.85 7.80 8.10
N ALA A 36 1.26 8.14 9.25
CA ALA A 36 1.95 8.13 10.54
C ALA A 36 2.43 6.71 10.93
N ALA A 37 1.62 5.68 10.66
CA ALA A 37 1.98 4.28 10.92
C ALA A 37 3.07 3.79 9.97
N PHE A 38 3.03 4.16 8.68
CA PHE A 38 4.12 3.89 7.75
C PHE A 38 5.44 4.55 8.23
N SER A 39 5.36 5.79 8.72
CA SER A 39 6.53 6.54 9.21
C SER A 39 7.11 5.98 10.52
N LYS A 40 6.29 5.28 11.29
CA LYS A 40 6.69 4.56 12.51
C LYS A 40 7.29 3.20 12.24
N TYR A 41 7.24 2.69 11.01
CA TYR A 41 7.93 1.47 10.60
C TYR A 41 9.44 1.72 10.50
N ARG A 42 10.03 2.06 11.64
CA ARG A 42 11.44 2.29 11.86
C ARG A 42 12.16 0.95 11.91
N GLY A 43 12.81 0.58 10.82
CA GLY A 43 14.01 -0.26 10.91
C GLY A 43 14.07 -1.49 10.01
N ASN A 44 13.93 -1.36 8.68
CA ASN A 44 14.87 -1.97 7.70
C ASN A 44 14.39 -2.07 6.23
N LYS A 45 13.20 -1.58 5.82
CA LYS A 45 12.74 -1.82 4.41
C LYS A 45 12.00 -0.68 3.69
N LEU A 46 11.41 0.25 4.44
CA LEU A 46 10.89 1.50 3.90
C LEU A 46 11.94 2.57 4.20
N ARG A 47 12.43 3.24 3.16
CA ARG A 47 13.41 4.31 3.34
C ARG A 47 12.66 5.46 4.02
N ASP A 48 13.08 5.84 5.21
CA ASP A 48 12.53 6.90 6.09
C ASP A 48 12.27 8.27 5.44
N ARG A 49 12.52 8.44 4.13
CA ARG A 49 12.71 9.76 3.52
C ARG A 49 11.55 10.33 2.73
N MET A 50 10.50 9.59 2.40
CA MET A 50 9.31 10.20 1.76
C MET A 50 8.11 9.25 1.83
N ILE A 51 7.29 9.42 2.86
CA ILE A 51 5.89 8.99 2.85
C ILE A 51 5.07 10.26 2.71
N GLU A 52 4.35 10.39 1.60
CA GLU A 52 3.59 11.60 1.28
C GLU A 52 2.11 11.27 1.17
N LEU A 53 1.27 12.12 1.76
CA LEU A 53 -0.17 12.11 1.56
C LEU A 53 -0.55 13.14 0.52
N SER A 54 -1.29 12.72 -0.48
CA SER A 54 -1.80 13.56 -1.56
C SER A 54 -3.23 13.14 -1.93
N THR A 55 -3.80 13.81 -2.93
CA THR A 55 -5.10 13.44 -3.50
C THR A 55 -4.98 13.12 -4.98
N GLU A 56 -5.66 12.07 -5.42
CA GLU A 56 -5.73 11.67 -6.82
C GLU A 56 -7.19 11.39 -7.21
N GLY A 57 -7.73 12.20 -8.13
CA GLY A 57 -9.11 12.04 -8.60
C GLY A 57 -10.17 12.11 -7.48
N GLY A 58 -9.90 12.87 -6.41
CA GLY A 58 -10.76 12.97 -5.22
C GLY A 58 -10.56 11.88 -4.17
N ASN A 59 -9.63 10.95 -4.39
CA ASN A 59 -9.26 9.90 -3.43
C ASN A 59 -7.96 10.24 -2.70
N PHE A 60 -7.74 9.66 -1.53
CA PHE A 60 -6.46 9.77 -0.83
C PHE A 60 -5.41 8.88 -1.49
N ALA A 61 -4.24 9.45 -1.72
CA ALA A 61 -3.11 8.80 -2.37
C ALA A 61 -1.88 8.89 -1.47
N ILE A 62 -1.31 7.74 -1.10
CA ILE A 62 -0.16 7.62 -0.20
C ILE A 62 1.02 7.11 -1.03
N THR A 63 2.02 7.96 -1.20
CA THR A 63 3.29 7.59 -1.84
C THR A 63 4.24 7.09 -0.77
N ALA A 64 4.85 5.93 -0.98
CA ALA A 64 5.88 5.37 -0.11
C ALA A 64 7.12 5.01 -0.95
N THR A 65 8.29 5.45 -0.50
CA THR A 65 9.56 5.10 -1.15
C THR A 65 10.22 3.91 -0.45
N LEU A 66 10.38 2.80 -1.17
CA LEU A 66 11.08 1.60 -0.72
C LEU A 66 12.61 1.80 -0.75
N ASP A 67 13.37 0.98 -0.04
CA ASP A 67 14.83 1.07 -0.02
C ASP A 67 15.51 0.65 -1.34
N HIS A 68 14.84 -0.15 -2.17
CA HIS A 68 15.38 -0.67 -3.43
C HIS A 68 14.38 -0.52 -4.59
N PRO A 69 14.84 -0.28 -5.84
CA PRO A 69 13.97 -0.17 -7.01
C PRO A 69 13.24 -1.49 -7.29
N LEU A 70 12.04 -1.41 -7.89
CA LEU A 70 11.14 -2.54 -8.16
C LEU A 70 11.62 -3.53 -9.27
N ASN A 71 12.92 -3.55 -9.60
CA ASN A 71 13.49 -4.31 -10.71
C ASN A 71 14.33 -5.54 -10.31
N GLY A 72 14.39 -5.89 -9.03
CA GLY A 72 15.12 -7.05 -8.54
C GLY A 72 14.25 -7.89 -7.60
N SER A 73 14.37 -9.22 -7.68
CA SER A 73 13.70 -10.17 -6.79
C SER A 73 14.17 -9.98 -5.35
N SER A 74 13.62 -9.01 -4.62
CA SER A 74 13.93 -8.84 -3.22
C SER A 74 12.72 -9.24 -2.40
N PHE A 75 12.89 -10.32 -1.63
CA PHE A 75 12.02 -10.69 -0.51
C PHE A 75 11.68 -9.47 0.38
N ASP A 76 12.56 -8.47 0.39
CA ASP A 76 12.40 -7.20 1.08
C ASP A 76 11.26 -6.33 0.53
N HIS A 77 11.03 -6.30 -0.80
CA HIS A 77 9.87 -5.64 -1.38
C HIS A 77 8.56 -6.29 -0.95
N TYR A 78 8.54 -7.63 -0.89
CA TYR A 78 7.37 -8.39 -0.47
C TYR A 78 7.00 -8.12 0.97
N LEU A 79 7.99 -8.08 1.84
CA LEU A 79 7.76 -7.74 3.25
C LEU A 79 7.31 -6.28 3.43
N SER A 80 7.84 -5.36 2.63
CA SER A 80 7.42 -3.95 2.66
C SER A 80 5.96 -3.78 2.23
N LEU A 81 5.56 -4.37 1.10
CA LEU A 81 4.18 -4.30 0.61
C LEU A 81 3.21 -5.00 1.56
N ARG A 82 3.58 -6.14 2.14
CA ARG A 82 2.76 -6.83 3.15
C ARG A 82 2.56 -5.97 4.39
N PHE A 83 3.62 -5.31 4.86
CA PHE A 83 3.52 -4.39 5.98
C PHE A 83 2.57 -3.21 5.67
N CYS A 84 2.77 -2.55 4.52
CA CYS A 84 1.89 -1.46 4.10
C CYS A 84 0.42 -1.91 4.02
N ALA A 85 0.17 -3.10 3.44
CA ALA A 85 -1.17 -3.67 3.38
C ALA A 85 -1.76 -3.91 4.78
N ALA A 86 -0.99 -4.48 5.71
CA ALA A 86 -1.43 -4.73 7.08
C ALA A 86 -1.82 -3.44 7.82
N VAL A 87 -1.02 -2.38 7.71
CA VAL A 87 -1.34 -1.08 8.30
C VAL A 87 -2.60 -0.47 7.69
N ILE A 88 -2.73 -0.49 6.36
CA ILE A 88 -3.94 0.02 5.69
C ILE A 88 -5.17 -0.74 6.19
N LEU A 89 -5.09 -2.06 6.33
CA LEU A 89 -6.18 -2.87 6.84
C LEU A 89 -6.56 -2.51 8.28
N GLU A 90 -5.57 -2.31 9.15
CA GLU A 90 -5.79 -1.97 10.56
C GLU A 90 -6.49 -0.62 10.70
N GLU A 91 -6.01 0.40 9.99
CA GLU A 91 -6.54 1.77 10.08
C GLU A 91 -7.89 1.94 9.37
N LEU A 92 -8.21 1.08 8.41
CA LEU A 92 -9.47 1.10 7.68
C LEU A 92 -10.52 0.14 8.24
N LYS A 93 -10.28 -0.54 9.37
CA LYS A 93 -11.35 -1.27 10.07
C LYS A 93 -12.50 -0.31 10.41
N PRO A 94 -13.77 -0.69 10.20
CA PRO A 94 -14.26 -2.03 9.85
C PRO A 94 -14.47 -2.28 8.35
N HIS A 95 -14.01 -1.40 7.45
CA HIS A 95 -14.29 -1.53 6.02
C HIS A 95 -13.54 -2.73 5.40
N PRO A 96 -14.21 -3.58 4.60
CA PRO A 96 -13.53 -4.62 3.86
C PRO A 96 -12.60 -3.98 2.82
N VAL A 97 -11.32 -4.35 2.84
CA VAL A 97 -10.29 -3.79 1.94
C VAL A 97 -9.88 -4.83 0.90
N ARG A 98 -9.76 -4.42 -0.36
CA ARG A 98 -9.21 -5.23 -1.46
C ARG A 98 -8.08 -4.48 -2.14
N PHE A 99 -6.98 -5.16 -2.43
CA PHE A 99 -5.84 -4.57 -3.14
C PHE A 99 -5.89 -4.90 -4.63
N ARG A 100 -5.51 -3.96 -5.48
CA ARG A 100 -5.41 -4.16 -6.93
C ARG A 100 -4.11 -3.56 -7.45
N ALA A 101 -3.27 -4.38 -8.08
CA ALA A 101 -2.07 -3.87 -8.76
C ALA A 101 -2.44 -3.21 -10.09
N ASP A 102 -1.70 -2.18 -10.47
CA ASP A 102 -1.71 -1.67 -11.84
C ASP A 102 -0.86 -2.56 -12.76
N ARG A 103 -1.25 -2.68 -14.04
CA ARG A 103 -0.74 -3.69 -15.00
C ARG A 103 0.72 -3.53 -15.43
N ASP A 104 1.42 -2.54 -14.89
CA ASP A 104 2.78 -2.19 -15.32
C ASP A 104 3.86 -3.05 -14.66
N SER A 105 3.51 -3.95 -13.73
CA SER A 105 4.46 -4.84 -13.06
C SER A 105 3.86 -6.21 -12.70
N LEU A 106 4.29 -7.26 -13.41
CA LEU A 106 3.93 -8.66 -13.11
C LEU A 106 4.33 -9.09 -11.69
N LEU A 107 5.44 -8.56 -11.17
CA LEU A 107 5.86 -8.81 -9.79
C LEU A 107 4.85 -8.21 -8.81
N LEU A 108 4.43 -6.97 -9.04
CA LEU A 108 3.44 -6.29 -8.19
C LEU A 108 2.08 -6.99 -8.23
N GLU A 109 1.63 -7.42 -9.42
CA GLU A 109 0.41 -8.20 -9.59
C GLU A 109 0.43 -9.50 -8.77
N ARG A 110 1.54 -10.24 -8.84
CA ARG A 110 1.71 -11.46 -8.05
C ARG A 110 1.67 -11.19 -6.55
N MET A 111 2.41 -10.17 -6.09
CA MET A 111 2.46 -9.82 -4.67
C MET A 111 1.10 -9.37 -4.14
N VAL A 112 0.35 -8.57 -4.91
CA VAL A 112 -1.01 -8.16 -4.54
C VAL A 112 -1.97 -9.34 -4.53
N THR A 113 -1.82 -10.28 -5.46
CA THR A 113 -2.60 -11.53 -5.47
C THR A 113 -2.34 -12.35 -4.20
N ASP A 114 -1.07 -12.55 -3.83
CA ASP A 114 -0.69 -13.27 -2.62
C ASP A 114 -1.23 -12.56 -1.35
N ILE A 115 -1.16 -11.23 -1.29
CA ILE A 115 -1.75 -10.44 -0.19
C ILE A 115 -3.25 -10.70 -0.10
N ASN A 116 -3.99 -10.57 -1.20
CA ASN A 116 -5.44 -10.79 -1.19
C ASN A 116 -5.81 -12.22 -0.75
N GLN A 117 -5.06 -13.24 -1.18
CA GLN A 117 -5.28 -14.62 -0.74
C GLN A 117 -5.10 -14.78 0.77
N ILE A 118 -4.05 -14.17 1.33
CA ILE A 118 -3.84 -14.19 2.79
C ILE A 118 -5.01 -13.53 3.52
N LEU A 119 -5.55 -12.43 2.99
CA LEU A 119 -6.71 -11.75 3.57
C LEU A 119 -7.96 -12.61 3.55
N ASP A 120 -8.21 -13.31 2.44
CA ASP A 120 -9.33 -14.25 2.31
C ASP A 120 -9.23 -15.44 3.29
N MET A 121 -8.03 -15.80 3.74
CA MET A 121 -7.83 -16.85 4.75
C MET A 121 -8.02 -16.35 6.19
N MET A 122 -7.99 -15.04 6.43
CA MET A 122 -8.12 -14.43 7.76
C MET A 122 -9.55 -13.95 8.07
N SER A 123 -10.42 -13.88 7.07
CA SER A 123 -11.85 -13.55 7.16
C SER A 123 -12.73 -14.76 7.41
#